data_AF-A0A351TNG2-F1
#
_entry.id   AF-A0A351TNG2-F1
#
_cell.length_a   1.000
_cell.length_b   1.000
_cell.length_c   1.000
_cell.angle_alpha   90.00
_cell.angle_beta   90.00
_cell.angle_gamma   90.00
#
_symmetry.space_group_name_H-M   'P 1'
#
loop_
_entity.id
_entity.type
_entity.pdbx_description
1 polymer ?
#
loop_
_entity_poly.entity_id
_entity_poly.type
_entity_poly.pdbx_seq_one_letter_code
_entity_poly.pdbx_strand_id
1 'polypeptide(L)' 'MDSLKYITHGTCSRQIDIQLKDGVIDSVQFTGGCHGNLQ' A
#
# COMPACT_ATOMS: atom_id res chain seq x y z
N MET A 1 5.72 2.85 -16.19
CA MET A 1 4.88 3.15 -15.02
C MET A 1 4.87 1.87 -14.21
N ASP A 2 5.66 1.85 -13.15
CA ASP A 2 5.95 0.63 -12.42
C ASP A 2 4.97 0.57 -11.24
N SER A 3 4.30 -0.57 -11.09
CA SER A 3 3.31 -0.79 -10.03
C SER A 3 3.72 -2.00 -9.20
N LEU A 4 3.72 -1.84 -7.88
CA LEU A 4 4.07 -2.88 -6.92
C LEU A 4 2.84 -3.20 -6.06
N LYS A 5 2.56 -4.49 -5.90
CA LYS A 5 1.55 -4.99 -4.96
C LYS A 5 2.23 -5.77 -3.87
N TYR A 6 2.04 -5.35 -2.63
CA TYR A 6 2.57 -6.02 -1.46
C TYR A 6 1.44 -6.52 -0.57
N ILE A 7 1.45 -7.82 -0.27
CA ILE A 7 0.53 -8.42 0.69
C ILE A 7 1.21 -8.42 2.05
N THR A 8 0.58 -7.73 2.99
CA THR A 8 1.09 -7.54 4.33
C THR A 8 0.80 -8.75 5.22
N HIS A 9 1.71 -9.03 6.15
CA HIS A 9 1.56 -10.08 7.14
C HIS A 9 1.75 -9.51 8.55
N GLY A 10 0.89 -9.89 9.49
CA GLY A 10 0.97 -9.43 10.89
C GLY A 10 0.59 -7.96 11.12
N THR A 11 0.18 -7.24 10.07
CA THR A 11 -0.36 -5.89 10.18
C THR A 11 -1.87 -5.89 9.94
N CYS A 12 -2.52 -4.84 10.42
CA CYS A 12 -3.95 -4.63 10.27
C CYS A 12 -4.36 -4.34 8.80
N SER A 13 -3.50 -3.70 7.99
CA SER A 13 -3.68 -3.61 6.53
C SER A 13 -3.50 -4.98 5.87
N ARG A 14 -4.17 -5.24 4.74
CA ARG A 14 -4.10 -6.53 4.02
C ARG A 14 -3.32 -6.45 2.71
N GLN A 15 -3.29 -5.27 2.09
CA GLN A 15 -2.59 -5.04 0.83
C GLN A 15 -2.16 -3.59 0.72
N ILE A 16 -1.01 -3.38 0.08
CA ILE A 16 -0.49 -2.07 -0.26
C ILE A 16 -0.19 -2.06 -1.76
N ASP A 17 -0.83 -1.14 -2.48
CA ASP A 17 -0.57 -0.84 -3.88
C ASP A 17 0.31 0.41 -3.95
N ILE A 18 1.44 0.32 -4.65
CA ILE A 18 2.44 1.39 -4.75
C ILE A 18 2.66 1.71 -6.23
N GLN A 19 2.54 2.98 -6.58
CA GLN A 19 2.89 3.49 -7.91
C GLN A 19 4.24 4.20 -7.85
N LEU A 20 5.11 3.85 -8.78
CA LEU A 20 6.43 4.45 -8.91
C LEU A 20 6.50 5.31 -10.17
N LYS A 21 7.09 6.49 -10.00
CA LYS A 21 7.44 7.42 -11.07
C LYS A 21 8.91 7.80 -10.91
N ASP A 22 9.71 7.44 -11.90
CA ASP A 22 11.14 7.76 -11.97
C ASP A 22 11.94 7.32 -10.73
N GLY A 23 11.59 6.15 -10.18
CA GLY A 23 12.23 5.58 -8.98
C GLY A 23 11.73 6.19 -7.65
N VAL A 24 10.80 7.14 -7.70
CA VAL A 24 10.16 7.75 -6.53
C VAL A 24 8.74 7.21 -6.38
N ILE A 25 8.28 7.04 -5.14
CA ILE A 25 6.89 6.69 -4.85
C ILE A 25 6.01 7.89 -5.18
N ASP A 26 5.15 7.71 -6.17
CA ASP A 26 4.16 8.71 -6.61
C ASP A 26 2.88 8.62 -5.76
N SER A 27 2.40 7.40 -5.51
CA SER A 27 1.22 7.16 -4.67
C SER A 27 1.25 5.80 -3.98
N VAL A 28 0.54 5.73 -2.84
CA VAL A 28 0.36 4.52 -2.03
C VAL A 28 -1.12 4.39 -1.67
N GLN A 29 -1.69 3.20 -1.89
CA GLN A 29 -3.04 2.87 -1.48
C GLN A 29 -3.03 1.64 -0.58
N PHE A 30 -3.71 1.74 0.56
CA PHE A 30 -3.87 0.64 1.51
C PHE A 30 -5.26 0.03 1.34
N THR A 31 -5.33 -1.28 1.14
CA THR A 31 -6.58 -2.02 1.02
C THR A 31 -6.74 -3.00 2.18
N GLY A 32 -7.89 -2.93 2.85
CA GLY A 32 -8.13 -3.65 4.09
C GLY A 32 -7.44 -2.99 5.28
N GLY A 33 -7.99 -3.23 6.47
CA GLY A 33 -7.61 -2.48 7.66
C GLY A 33 -8.74 -2.53 8.69
N CYS A 34 -8.40 -2.86 9.92
CA CYS A 34 -9.14 -2.41 11.10
C CYS A 34 -9.09 -0.87 11.17
N HIS A 35 -10.13 -0.28 11.76
CA HIS A 35 -10.37 1.17 11.81
C HIS A 35 -9.17 2.02 12.24
N GLY A 36 -8.27 1.48 13.08
CA GLY A 36 -7.09 2.21 13.58
C GLY A 36 -6.03 2.56 12.52
N ASN A 37 -6.05 1.93 11.35
CA ASN A 37 -5.12 2.22 10.25
C ASN A 37 -5.71 3.12 9.15
N LEU A 38 -7.02 3.39 9.21
CA LEU A 38 -7.74 4.23 8.25
C LEU A 38 -7.92 5.67 8.75
N GLN A 39 -7.29 6.01 9.88
CA GLN A 39 -7.41 7.28 10.57
C GLN A 39 -6.16 8.15 10.36
#